data_AF-A0A2D5PIS6-F1
#
_entry.id   AF-A0A2D5PIS6-F1
#
_cell.length_a   1.000
_cell.length_b   1.000
_cell.length_c   1.000
_cell.angle_alpha   90.00
_cell.angle_beta   90.00
_cell.angle_gamma   90.00
#
_symmetry.space_group_name_H-M   'P 1'
#
loop_
_entity.id
_entity.type
_entity.pdbx_description
1 polymer ?
#
loop_
_entity_poly.entity_id
_entity_poly.type
_entity_poly.pdbx_seq_one_letter_code
_entity_poly.pdbx_strand_id
1 'polypeptide(L)'
;MAEHPTQLKLDQFYKKYGPCCAGCDHWRWHNSVVGECTKSAPVSGQERWSAVLQLDSASTTLPAGCVMTERDHHCGDFIDTYDWEGGIDEQ
;
A
#
# COMPACT_ATOMS: atom_id res chain seq x y z
N MET A 1 5.65 -19.48 9.44
CA MET A 1 5.25 -19.09 8.07
C MET A 1 6.23 -18.01 7.65
N ALA A 2 7.02 -18.21 6.59
CA ALA A 2 8.01 -17.20 6.20
C ALA A 2 7.27 -15.94 5.75
N GLU A 3 7.43 -14.84 6.49
CA GLU A 3 6.91 -13.54 6.09
C GLU A 3 7.50 -13.13 4.74
N HIS A 4 6.66 -12.61 3.85
CA HIS A 4 7.10 -12.23 2.52
C HIS A 4 8.12 -11.08 2.65
N PRO A 5 9.29 -11.12 1.97
CA PRO A 5 10.33 -10.11 2.11
C PRO A 5 9.86 -8.67 1.79
N THR A 6 8.77 -8.53 1.03
CA THR A 6 8.12 -7.24 0.78
C THR A 6 7.39 -6.71 2.01
N GLN A 7 6.65 -7.58 2.74
CA GLN A 7 5.92 -7.20 3.94
C GLN A 7 6.88 -6.63 4.98
N LEU A 8 7.97 -7.36 5.25
CA LEU A 8 9.01 -6.92 6.20
C LEU A 8 9.57 -5.53 5.88
N LYS A 9 9.77 -5.20 4.59
CA LYS A 9 10.25 -3.87 4.17
C LYS A 9 9.21 -2.77 4.39
N LEU A 10 7.93 -3.08 4.20
CA LEU A 10 6.83 -2.15 4.43
C LEU A 10 6.62 -1.91 5.91
N ASP A 11 6.70 -2.95 6.73
CA ASP A 11 6.61 -2.84 8.20
C ASP A 11 7.76 -2.01 8.76
N GLN A 12 8.99 -2.22 8.27
CA GLN A 12 10.15 -1.38 8.61
C GLN A 12 9.96 0.08 8.17
N PHE A 13 9.33 0.30 7.01
CA PHE A 13 9.02 1.64 6.51
C PHE A 13 7.98 2.33 7.41
N TYR A 14 6.88 1.64 7.72
CA TYR A 14 5.83 2.12 8.62
C TYR A 14 6.39 2.48 10.00
N LYS A 15 7.21 1.60 10.61
CA LYS A 15 7.88 1.87 11.89
C LYS A 15 8.78 3.12 11.86
N LYS A 16 9.34 3.46 10.69
CA LYS A 16 10.26 4.59 10.55
C LYS A 16 9.55 5.92 10.24
N TYR A 17 8.53 5.90 9.38
CA TYR A 17 7.88 7.11 8.87
C TYR A 17 6.51 7.38 9.49
N GLY A 18 5.92 6.40 10.19
CA GLY A 18 4.62 6.51 10.84
C GLY A 18 3.45 6.18 9.92
N PRO A 19 2.24 6.72 10.21
CA PRO A 19 0.99 6.29 9.58
C PRO A 19 0.95 6.61 8.08
N CYS A 20 1.11 5.59 7.25
CA CYS A 20 1.08 5.68 5.78
C CYS A 20 0.43 4.43 5.18
N CYS A 21 0.06 4.47 3.90
CA CYS A 21 -0.56 3.35 3.20
C CYS A 21 0.23 2.04 3.33
N ALA A 22 1.57 2.08 3.50
CA ALA A 22 2.39 0.89 3.73
C ALA A 22 1.94 0.02 4.93
N GLY A 23 1.37 0.64 5.97
CA GLY A 23 0.87 -0.03 7.17
C GLY A 23 -0.66 -0.06 7.27
N CYS A 24 -1.37 0.19 6.17
CA CYS A 24 -2.84 0.18 6.16
C CYS A 24 -3.39 -1.21 5.80
N ASP A 25 -4.37 -1.72 6.55
CA ASP A 25 -4.96 -3.03 6.30
C ASP A 25 -5.69 -3.11 4.94
N HIS A 26 -6.17 -1.97 4.45
CA HIS A 26 -6.82 -1.89 3.15
C HIS A 26 -5.83 -1.85 1.98
N TRP A 27 -4.53 -1.73 2.26
CA TRP A 27 -3.52 -1.54 1.23
C TRP A 27 -2.80 -2.84 0.90
N ARG A 28 -3.00 -3.31 -0.32
CA ARG A 28 -2.38 -4.52 -0.82
C ARG A 28 -1.15 -4.16 -1.64
N TRP A 29 0.03 -4.54 -1.17
CA TRP A 29 1.27 -4.27 -1.91
C TRP A 29 1.38 -5.13 -3.18
N HIS A 30 1.90 -4.53 -4.25
CA HIS A 30 2.38 -5.25 -5.43
C HIS A 30 3.89 -5.42 -5.40
N ASN A 31 4.58 -4.43 -4.84
CA ASN A 31 6.02 -4.44 -4.59
C ASN A 31 6.33 -3.56 -3.36
N SER A 32 7.60 -3.35 -3.05
CA SER A 32 8.02 -2.59 -1.87
C SER A 32 7.83 -1.06 -1.97
N VAL A 33 7.27 -0.55 -3.06
CA VAL A 33 7.08 0.89 -3.35
C VAL A 33 5.62 1.21 -3.66
N VAL A 34 4.93 0.31 -4.38
CA VAL A 34 3.57 0.54 -4.91
C VAL A 34 2.63 -0.59 -4.50
N GLY A 35 1.39 -0.22 -4.21
CA GLY A 35 0.29 -1.13 -3.87
C GLY A 35 -1.06 -0.57 -4.32
N GLU A 36 -2.12 -1.31 -4.08
CA GLU A 36 -3.49 -0.94 -4.40
C GLU A 36 -4.36 -0.82 -3.14
N CYS A 37 -5.21 0.21 -3.10
CA CYS A 37 -6.19 0.38 -2.04
C CYS A 37 -7.44 -0.45 -2.34
N THR A 38 -7.68 -1.51 -1.57
CA THR A 38 -8.82 -2.41 -1.73
C THR A 38 -10.15 -1.82 -1.23
N LYS A 39 -10.10 -0.76 -0.43
CA LYS A 39 -11.29 -0.05 0.07
C LYS A 39 -11.87 0.93 -0.96
N SER A 40 -11.03 1.50 -1.82
CA SER A 40 -11.48 2.44 -2.84
C SER A 40 -12.23 1.71 -3.96
N ALA A 41 -13.27 2.34 -4.50
CA ALA A 41 -14.01 1.78 -5.63
C ALA A 41 -13.08 1.58 -6.85
N PRO A 42 -13.33 0.56 -7.69
CA PRO A 42 -12.59 0.38 -8.91
C PRO A 42 -12.71 1.60 -9.83
N VAL A 43 -11.59 2.07 -10.34
CA VAL A 43 -11.52 3.17 -11.32
C VAL A 43 -11.13 2.62 -12.68
N SER A 44 -11.25 3.45 -13.73
CA SER A 44 -10.77 3.08 -15.05
C SER A 44 -9.26 2.81 -15.04
N GLY A 45 -8.76 1.98 -15.96
CA GLY A 45 -7.35 1.59 -15.96
C GLY A 45 -6.36 2.76 -15.99
N GLN A 46 -6.73 3.88 -16.65
CA GLN A 46 -5.92 5.09 -16.71
C GLN A 46 -5.88 5.82 -15.36
N GLU A 47 -7.02 5.92 -14.68
CA GLU A 47 -7.14 6.54 -13.35
C GLU A 47 -6.40 5.75 -12.26
N ARG A 48 -6.17 4.44 -12.46
CA ARG A 48 -5.43 3.61 -11.50
C ARG A 48 -4.02 4.11 -11.24
N TRP A 49 -3.35 4.68 -12.26
CA TRP A 49 -1.97 5.15 -12.17
C TRP A 49 -1.84 6.67 -12.15
N SER A 50 -2.71 7.39 -12.87
CA SER A 50 -2.58 8.83 -13.04
C SER A 50 -2.73 9.60 -11.72
N ALA A 51 -3.55 9.10 -10.79
CA ALA A 51 -3.87 9.83 -9.56
C ALA A 51 -2.69 9.92 -8.56
N VAL A 52 -1.79 8.92 -8.53
CA VAL A 52 -0.73 8.86 -7.50
C VAL A 52 0.66 8.59 -8.08
N LEU A 53 0.79 7.80 -9.15
CA LEU A 53 2.10 7.50 -9.74
C LEU A 53 2.57 8.57 -10.74
N GLN A 54 1.73 9.58 -11.02
CA GLN A 54 2.00 10.65 -12.00
C GLN A 54 2.43 10.11 -13.37
N LEU A 55 1.87 8.95 -13.77
CA LEU A 55 2.12 8.34 -15.06
C LEU A 55 1.08 8.83 -16.06
N ASP A 56 1.52 9.56 -17.08
CA ASP A 56 0.65 10.06 -18.15
C ASP A 56 0.21 8.96 -19.12
N SER A 57 1.02 7.92 -19.30
CA SER A 57 0.76 6.85 -20.25
C SER A 57 1.43 5.53 -19.86
N ALA A 58 0.83 4.44 -20.35
CA ALA A 58 1.35 3.09 -20.23
C ALA A 58 1.45 2.46 -21.62
N SER A 59 2.48 1.66 -21.86
CA SER A 59 2.59 0.87 -23.10
C SER A 59 1.57 -0.27 -23.20
N THR A 60 0.89 -0.57 -22.09
CA THR A 60 -0.15 -1.61 -21.99
C THR A 60 -1.45 -1.01 -21.50
N THR A 61 -2.57 -1.52 -22.03
CA THR A 61 -3.90 -1.16 -21.53
C THR A 61 -4.12 -1.85 -20.19
N LEU A 62 -4.33 -1.06 -19.15
CA LEU A 62 -4.63 -1.59 -17.83
C LEU A 62 -6.13 -1.88 -17.69
N PRO A 63 -6.50 -3.04 -17.11
CA PRO A 63 -7.89 -3.28 -16.76
C PRO A 63 -8.32 -2.35 -15.62
N ALA A 64 -9.63 -2.10 -15.57
CA ALA A 64 -10.26 -1.42 -14.43
C ALA A 64 -9.96 -2.18 -13.12
N GLY A 65 -9.87 -1.44 -12.03
CA GLY A 65 -9.53 -2.02 -10.73
C GLY A 65 -9.23 -0.96 -9.67
N CYS A 66 -8.74 -1.42 -8.53
CA CYS A 66 -8.42 -0.56 -7.39
C CYS A 66 -7.35 0.49 -7.74
N VAL A 67 -7.48 1.67 -7.13
CA VAL A 67 -6.50 2.77 -7.25
C VAL A 67 -5.15 2.31 -6.70
N MET A 68 -4.07 2.60 -7.43
CA MET A 68 -2.73 2.31 -6.98
C MET A 68 -2.12 3.54 -6.30
N THR A 69 -1.49 3.33 -5.16
CA THR A 69 -0.83 4.38 -4.39
C THR A 69 0.60 3.98 -4.04
N GLU A 70 1.45 4.97 -3.82
CA GLU A 70 2.77 4.74 -3.27
C GLU A 70 2.69 4.41 -1.77
N ARG A 71 3.69 3.69 -1.27
CA ARG A 71 3.77 3.29 0.15
C ARG A 71 3.74 4.47 1.13
N ASP A 72 4.24 5.64 0.70
CA ASP A 72 4.32 6.88 1.49
C ASP A 72 3.01 7.69 1.44
N HIS A 73 2.04 7.26 0.63
CA HIS A 73 0.78 7.98 0.51
C HIS A 73 0.01 7.96 1.85
N HIS A 74 -0.49 9.13 2.25
CA HIS A 74 -1.30 9.29 3.46
C HIS A 74 -2.77 9.41 3.05
N CYS A 75 -3.53 8.33 3.19
CA CYS A 75 -4.96 8.35 2.91
C CYS A 75 -5.77 8.76 4.15
N GLY A 76 -6.88 9.47 3.95
CA GLY A 76 -7.80 9.82 5.04
C GLY A 76 -8.59 8.64 5.60
N ASP A 77 -8.63 7.53 4.86
CA ASP A 77 -9.27 6.26 5.23
C ASP A 77 -8.30 5.25 5.86
N PHE A 78 -7.15 5.72 6.35
CA PHE A 78 -6.13 4.89 6.98
C PHE A 78 -6.73 4.12 8.16
N ILE A 79 -6.53 2.81 8.14
CA ILE A 79 -6.86 1.93 9.26
C ILE A 79 -5.69 0.97 9.47
N ASP A 80 -5.33 0.84 10.73
CA ASP A 80 -4.31 -0.07 11.22
C ASP A 80 -4.92 -0.75 12.43
N THR A 81 -5.46 -1.95 12.22
CA THR A 81 -5.95 -2.81 13.30
C THR A 81 -4.86 -3.71 13.87
N TYR A 82 -3.67 -3.68 13.26
CA TYR A 82 -2.53 -4.43 13.73
C TYR A 82 -1.98 -3.79 15.01
N ASP A 83 -1.86 -4.60 16.05
CA ASP A 83 -1.31 -4.15 17.32
C ASP A 83 0.23 -4.15 17.23
N TRP A 84 0.80 -2.98 16.91
CA TRP A 84 2.25 -2.76 16.91
C TRP A 84 2.82 -2.62 18.34
N GLU A 85 1.96 -2.50 19.35
CA GLU A 85 2.30 -2.34 20.76
C GLU A 85 2.54 -3.69 21.48
N GLY A 86 2.26 -4.82 20.81
CA GLY A 86 2.77 -6.14 21.12
C GLY A 86 4.28 -6.19 20.92
N GLY A 87 5.00 -5.66 21.91
CA GLY A 87 6.44 -5.58 21.94
C GLY A 87 7.14 -6.90 21.61
N ILE A 88 8.39 -6.76 21.21
CA ILE A 88 9.42 -7.79 21.32
C ILE A 88 9.48 -8.32 22.77
N ASP A 89 8.56 -9.20 23.15
CA ASP A 89 8.73 -10.06 24.32
C ASP A 89 9.33 -11.38 23.83
N GLU A 90 10.63 -11.46 24.04
CA GLU A 90 11.49 -12.65 24.14
C GLU A 90 10.74 -13.98 24.31
N GLN A 91 10.81 -14.88 23.31
CA GLN A 91 10.91 -16.34 23.46
C GLN A 91 11.60 -16.97 22.24
#